data_AF-A0A7Y6M8E9-F1
#
_entry.id   AF-A0A7Y6M8E9-F1
#
_cell.length_a   1.000
_cell.length_b   1.000
_cell.length_c   1.000
_cell.angle_alpha   90.00
_cell.angle_beta   90.00
_cell.angle_gamma   90.00
#
_symmetry.space_group_name_H-M   'P 1'
#
loop_
_entity.id
_entity.type
_entity.pdbx_description
1 polymer ?
#
loop_
_entity_poly.entity_id
_entity_poly.type
_entity_poly.pdbx_seq_one_letter_code
_entity_poly.pdbx_strand_id
1 'polypeptide(L)'
;MLDVDQAPESPGLYAWYVSFRAGPHDWKIKPSADGDQAIEGFLNLLRKYAGYYEPLPIDLSGRGSYGAKWEGSLELDYPLREPAEGGQTGDDDSLQRLETLMSSLDTEERRRVMSTILQKASPVFSTPLYIGVATNLQERLRKHRLDYTRTHDWLREHPEDAETIRGRGKNFGQRAAARNIAMEHLEAWVIDLADEENDEATKKHLRNTAESAEWLLHRLYSPILGRQ
;
A
#
# COMPACT_ATOMS: atom_id res chain seq x y z
N MET A 1 -12.80 -9.78 -5.42
CA MET A 1 -12.01 -10.01 -4.20
C MET A 1 -11.84 -11.51 -4.04
N LEU A 2 -10.61 -12.01 -4.14
CA LEU A 2 -10.33 -13.44 -4.00
C LEU A 2 -9.93 -13.74 -2.55
N ASP A 3 -10.62 -14.69 -1.92
CA ASP A 3 -10.15 -15.27 -0.67
C ASP A 3 -8.85 -16.03 -0.96
N VAL A 4 -7.79 -15.73 -0.20
CA VAL A 4 -6.48 -16.39 -0.30
C VAL A 4 -6.61 -17.91 -0.30
N ASP A 5 -7.57 -18.46 0.45
CA ASP A 5 -7.78 -19.90 0.53
C ASP A 5 -8.50 -20.48 -0.69
N GLN A 6 -9.14 -19.64 -1.52
CA GLN A 6 -9.80 -20.02 -2.77
C GLN A 6 -8.93 -19.76 -4.01
N ALA A 7 -7.68 -19.30 -3.83
CA ALA A 7 -6.75 -19.15 -4.93
C ALA A 7 -6.49 -20.49 -5.63
N PRO A 8 -6.26 -20.49 -6.95
CA PRO A 8 -6.01 -21.72 -7.69
C PRO A 8 -4.65 -22.32 -7.32
N GLU A 9 -4.55 -23.65 -7.41
CA GLU A 9 -3.32 -24.42 -7.16
C GLU A 9 -2.46 -24.55 -8.42
N SER A 10 -2.35 -23.46 -9.18
CA SER A 10 -1.70 -23.38 -10.49
C SER A 10 -0.63 -22.29 -10.52
N PRO A 11 0.26 -22.28 -11.53
CA PRO A 11 1.16 -21.17 -11.77
C PRO A 11 0.40 -19.92 -12.21
N GLY A 12 0.92 -18.75 -11.86
CA GLY A 12 0.33 -17.49 -12.31
C GLY A 12 0.97 -16.24 -11.74
N LEU A 13 0.37 -15.10 -12.10
CA LEU A 13 0.71 -13.80 -11.54
C LEU A 13 -0.32 -13.40 -10.49
N TYR A 14 0.10 -12.61 -9.52
CA TYR A 14 -0.81 -12.01 -8.55
C TYR A 14 -0.38 -10.59 -8.19
N ALA A 15 -1.35 -9.80 -7.78
CA ALA A 15 -1.14 -8.47 -7.26
C ALA A 15 -1.94 -8.26 -5.97
N TRP A 16 -1.34 -7.54 -5.03
CA TRP A 16 -1.99 -7.11 -3.80
C TRP A 16 -2.36 -5.63 -3.91
N TYR A 17 -3.61 -5.33 -3.58
CA TYR A 17 -4.13 -3.97 -3.47
C TYR A 17 -4.61 -3.72 -2.04
N VAL A 18 -4.72 -2.45 -1.65
CA VAL A 18 -5.43 -2.05 -0.45
C VAL A 18 -6.76 -1.41 -0.86
N SER A 19 -7.85 -1.85 -0.25
CA SER A 19 -9.17 -1.26 -0.42
C SER A 19 -9.40 -0.19 0.63
N PHE A 20 -9.94 0.97 0.24
CA PHE A 20 -10.43 1.94 1.21
C PHE A 20 -11.69 1.38 1.86
N ARG A 21 -11.71 1.26 3.19
CA ARG A 21 -12.92 0.89 3.93
C ARG A 21 -13.25 1.98 4.94
N ALA A 22 -14.49 2.46 4.86
CA ALA A 22 -15.05 3.41 5.81
C ALA A 22 -16.52 3.05 6.00
N GLY A 23 -16.90 2.79 7.24
CA GLY A 23 -18.26 2.49 7.64
C GLY A 23 -19.00 3.76 8.09
N PRO A 24 -20.31 3.64 8.40
CA PRO A 24 -21.09 4.76 8.93
C PRO A 24 -20.45 5.45 10.14
N HIS A 25 -19.72 4.72 10.98
CA HIS A 25 -19.03 5.28 12.13
C HIS A 25 -17.86 6.20 11.78
N ASP A 26 -17.36 6.16 10.54
CA ASP A 26 -16.22 6.96 10.10
C ASP A 26 -16.66 8.29 9.47
N TRP A 27 -17.87 8.35 8.89
CA TRP A 27 -18.35 9.55 8.18
C TRP A 27 -19.59 10.22 8.79
N LYS A 28 -20.39 9.52 9.62
CA LYS A 28 -21.54 10.12 10.31
C LYS A 28 -21.11 11.15 11.34
N ILE A 29 -21.92 12.21 11.48
CA ILE A 29 -21.65 13.30 12.42
C ILE A 29 -21.41 12.77 13.84
N LYS A 30 -20.36 13.26 14.48
CA LYS A 30 -20.03 13.02 15.89
C LYS A 30 -20.00 14.37 16.62
N PRO A 31 -21.12 14.80 17.22
CA PRO A 31 -21.18 16.08 17.89
C PRO A 31 -20.22 16.15 19.08
N SER A 32 -19.48 17.25 19.20
CA SER A 32 -18.60 17.56 20.31
C SER A 32 -18.65 19.05 20.67
N ALA A 33 -17.96 19.43 21.75
CA ALA A 33 -17.85 20.83 22.15
C ALA A 33 -17.23 21.73 21.07
N ASP A 34 -16.35 21.16 20.23
CA ASP A 34 -15.61 21.87 19.17
C ASP A 34 -16.21 21.64 17.76
N GLY A 35 -17.39 21.04 17.67
CA GLY A 35 -18.09 20.76 16.40
C GLY A 35 -18.13 19.28 16.03
N ASP A 36 -18.09 18.96 14.74
CA ASP A 36 -18.21 17.60 14.22
C ASP A 36 -16.85 16.88 14.19
N GLN A 37 -16.60 16.00 15.18
CA GLN A 37 -15.37 15.21 15.27
C GLN A 37 -15.22 14.18 14.14
N ALA A 38 -16.27 13.90 13.37
CA ALA A 38 -16.17 13.00 12.24
C ALA A 38 -15.31 13.56 11.11
N ILE A 39 -15.16 14.89 11.00
CA ILE A 39 -14.34 15.53 9.97
C ILE A 39 -12.88 15.13 10.14
N GLU A 40 -12.33 15.35 11.33
CA GLU A 40 -10.92 15.03 11.63
C GLU A 40 -10.67 13.52 11.58
N GLY A 41 -11.58 12.71 12.15
CA GLY A 41 -11.48 11.26 12.07
C GLY A 41 -11.48 10.73 10.64
N PHE A 42 -12.34 11.26 9.77
CA PHE A 42 -12.39 10.89 8.36
C PHE A 42 -11.16 11.39 7.60
N LEU A 43 -10.67 12.60 7.88
CA LEU A 43 -9.43 13.11 7.30
C LEU A 43 -8.25 12.22 7.66
N ASN A 44 -8.11 11.82 8.93
CA ASN A 44 -7.05 10.92 9.37
C ASN A 44 -7.14 9.55 8.69
N LEU A 45 -8.36 9.05 8.43
CA LEU A 45 -8.55 7.84 7.64
C LEU A 45 -8.07 8.01 6.18
N LEU A 46 -8.36 9.16 5.55
CA LEU A 46 -7.85 9.48 4.20
C LEU A 46 -6.32 9.57 4.19
N ARG A 47 -5.73 10.26 5.18
CA ARG A 47 -4.27 10.36 5.35
C ARG A 47 -3.64 8.98 5.51
N LYS A 48 -4.20 8.14 6.37
CA LYS A 48 -3.73 6.76 6.58
C LYS A 48 -3.78 5.96 5.27
N TYR A 49 -4.87 6.07 4.52
CA TYR A 49 -5.03 5.38 3.25
C TYR A 49 -4.03 5.86 2.18
N ALA A 50 -3.83 7.18 2.06
CA ALA A 50 -2.82 7.76 1.18
C ALA A 50 -1.40 7.33 1.59
N GLY A 51 -1.11 7.31 2.89
CA GLY A 51 0.16 6.89 3.49
C GLY A 51 0.58 5.46 3.14
N TYR A 52 -0.37 4.58 2.82
CA TYR A 52 -0.07 3.22 2.35
C TYR A 52 0.66 3.21 0.99
N TYR A 53 0.54 4.27 0.21
CA TYR A 53 1.17 4.44 -1.10
C TYR A 53 2.43 5.32 -1.07
N GLU A 54 2.84 5.83 0.10
CA GLU A 54 4.05 6.63 0.21
C GLU A 54 5.30 5.73 0.07
N PRO A 55 6.22 5.99 -0.87
CA PRO A 55 7.49 5.29 -0.97
C PRO A 55 8.34 5.55 0.25
N LEU A 56 9.27 4.63 0.50
CA LEU A 56 10.23 4.78 1.58
C LEU A 56 11.30 5.82 1.25
N PRO A 57 11.93 6.40 2.29
CA PRO A 57 13.10 7.23 2.10
C PRO A 57 14.17 6.51 1.27
N ILE A 58 14.80 7.23 0.35
CA ILE A 58 15.91 6.72 -0.45
C ILE A 58 17.21 7.08 0.26
N ASP A 59 17.93 6.08 0.73
CA ASP A 59 19.26 6.26 1.31
C ASP A 59 20.28 6.59 0.20
N LEU A 60 20.87 7.78 0.27
CA LEU A 60 21.95 8.23 -0.58
C LEU A 60 23.29 7.98 0.09
N SER A 61 24.25 7.45 -0.66
CA SER A 61 25.64 7.44 -0.25
C SER A 61 26.56 7.84 -1.40
N GLY A 62 27.58 8.63 -1.08
CA GLY A 62 28.54 9.15 -2.04
C GLY A 62 29.96 9.13 -1.48
N ARG A 63 30.95 9.14 -2.36
CA ARG A 63 32.36 9.31 -1.99
C ARG A 63 32.87 10.62 -2.57
N GLY A 64 33.48 11.44 -1.71
CA GLY A 64 34.17 12.66 -2.09
C GLY A 64 35.67 12.47 -2.23
N SER A 65 36.35 13.53 -2.65
CA SER A 65 37.82 13.58 -2.69
C SER A 65 38.43 13.34 -1.30
N TYR A 66 39.65 12.81 -1.27
CA TYR A 66 40.43 12.58 -0.04
C TYR A 66 39.78 11.63 0.98
N GLY A 67 38.94 10.70 0.54
CA GLY A 67 38.33 9.69 1.41
C GLY A 67 37.09 10.16 2.17
N ALA A 68 36.55 11.35 1.84
CA ALA A 68 35.27 11.81 2.36
C ALA A 68 34.12 10.87 1.94
N LYS A 69 33.16 10.64 2.83
CA LYS A 69 31.92 9.89 2.57
C LYS A 69 30.73 10.80 2.87
N TRP A 70 29.76 10.79 1.96
CA TRP A 70 28.48 11.48 2.11
C TRP A 70 27.41 10.44 2.33
N GLU A 71 26.53 10.69 3.28
CA GLU A 71 25.34 9.88 3.55
C GLU A 71 24.17 10.82 3.82
N GLY A 72 22.98 10.45 3.38
CA GLY A 72 21.75 11.19 3.63
C GLY A 72 20.54 10.39 3.16
N SER A 73 19.34 10.84 3.48
CA SER A 73 18.10 10.26 2.97
C SER A 73 17.32 11.30 2.15
N LEU A 74 16.65 10.85 1.09
CA LEU A 74 15.66 11.64 0.37
C LEU A 74 14.27 11.11 0.68
N GLU A 75 13.39 11.99 1.14
CA GLU A 75 11.97 11.72 1.29
C GLU A 75 11.18 12.57 0.31
N LEU A 76 10.11 11.99 -0.24
CA LEU A 76 9.14 12.78 -0.98
C LEU A 76 8.19 13.44 0.02
N ASP A 77 8.00 14.74 -0.13
CA ASP A 77 7.02 15.49 0.64
C ASP A 77 5.62 15.24 0.08
N TYR A 78 4.74 14.66 0.90
CA TYR A 78 3.37 14.34 0.54
C TYR A 78 2.42 15.34 1.20
N PRO A 79 1.61 16.09 0.44
CA PRO A 79 0.80 17.19 0.97
C PRO A 79 -0.33 16.76 1.92
N LEU A 80 -0.62 15.46 2.02
CA LEU A 80 -1.58 14.92 2.98
C LEU A 80 -0.93 14.42 4.27
N ARG A 81 0.40 14.35 4.36
CA ARG A 81 1.11 14.01 5.58
C ARG A 81 0.87 15.11 6.62
N GLU A 82 0.73 14.73 7.89
CA GLU A 82 0.70 15.75 8.94
C GLU A 82 2.03 16.50 8.95
N PRO A 83 2.01 17.84 8.92
CA PRO A 83 3.24 18.60 8.97
C PRO A 83 3.96 18.29 10.27
N ALA A 84 5.24 17.90 10.17
CA ALA A 84 6.08 17.73 11.35
C ALA A 84 6.13 19.05 12.13
N GLU A 85 6.13 18.98 13.46
CA GLU A 85 6.23 20.17 14.32
C GLU A 85 7.44 21.03 13.91
N GLY A 86 7.17 22.24 13.40
CA GLY A 86 8.20 23.21 12.97
C GLY A 86 8.44 23.31 11.45
N GLY A 87 7.81 22.47 10.62
CA GLY A 87 7.91 22.53 9.17
C GLY A 87 6.86 23.45 8.54
N GLN A 88 7.09 24.78 8.53
CA GLN A 88 6.32 25.70 7.69
C GLN A 88 6.89 25.72 6.27
N THR A 89 6.61 24.71 5.47
CA THR A 89 6.93 24.72 4.03
C THR A 89 5.82 24.04 3.21
N GLY A 90 4.56 24.35 3.51
CA GLY A 90 3.51 24.14 2.51
C GLY A 90 3.59 25.26 1.48
N ASP A 91 3.90 24.93 0.22
CA ASP A 91 3.68 25.86 -0.89
C ASP A 91 2.18 26.22 -0.97
N ASP A 92 1.84 27.41 -1.46
CA ASP A 92 0.47 27.95 -1.48
C ASP A 92 -0.53 26.97 -2.14
N ASP A 93 -0.08 26.24 -3.17
CA ASP A 93 -0.87 25.21 -3.88
C ASP A 93 -1.25 24.03 -2.97
N SER A 94 -0.35 23.58 -2.08
CA SER A 94 -0.63 22.48 -1.14
C SER A 94 -1.69 22.89 -0.11
N LEU A 95 -1.62 24.13 0.39
CA LEU A 95 -2.62 24.67 1.31
C LEU A 95 -3.98 24.82 0.63
N GLN A 96 -4.01 25.31 -0.61
CA GLN A 96 -5.25 25.45 -1.39
C GLN A 96 -5.92 24.10 -1.67
N ARG A 97 -5.13 23.06 -1.99
CA ARG A 97 -5.64 21.70 -2.19
C ARG A 97 -6.20 21.11 -0.89
N LEU A 98 -5.55 21.34 0.24
CA LEU A 98 -6.05 20.90 1.55
C LEU A 98 -7.36 21.60 1.89
N GLU A 99 -7.47 22.91 1.66
CA GLU A 99 -8.73 23.65 1.87
C GLU A 99 -9.85 23.12 0.98
N THR A 100 -9.55 22.85 -0.30
CA THR A 100 -10.50 22.23 -1.23
C THR A 100 -10.95 20.86 -0.73
N LEU A 101 -10.01 20.02 -0.26
CA LEU A 101 -10.35 18.74 0.35
C LEU A 101 -11.25 18.93 1.57
N MET A 102 -10.90 19.83 2.50
CA MET A 102 -11.69 20.10 3.69
C MET A 102 -13.12 20.54 3.34
N SER A 103 -13.29 21.39 2.32
CA SER A 103 -14.61 21.77 1.82
C SER A 103 -15.41 20.57 1.31
N SER A 104 -14.75 19.57 0.72
CA SER A 104 -15.41 18.33 0.27
C SER A 104 -15.77 17.37 1.41
N LEU A 105 -15.37 17.65 2.66
CA LEU A 105 -15.62 16.81 3.83
C LEU A 105 -16.52 17.47 4.89
N ASP A 106 -16.97 18.70 4.65
CA ASP A 106 -17.70 19.54 5.61
C ASP A 106 -19.05 18.97 6.08
N THR A 107 -19.62 18.06 5.32
CA THR A 107 -20.97 17.50 5.53
C THR A 107 -20.95 15.98 5.50
N GLU A 108 -21.86 15.36 6.26
CA GLU A 108 -22.02 13.91 6.31
C GLU A 108 -22.17 13.29 4.93
N GLU A 109 -23.02 13.90 4.08
CA GLU A 109 -23.31 13.39 2.75
C GLU A 109 -22.08 13.43 1.84
N ARG A 110 -21.27 14.51 1.89
CA ARG A 110 -20.05 14.58 1.06
C ARG A 110 -18.99 13.57 1.51
N ARG A 111 -18.84 13.34 2.83
CA ARG A 111 -17.95 12.28 3.34
C ARG A 111 -18.41 10.89 2.92
N ARG A 112 -19.73 10.63 2.96
CA ARG A 112 -20.31 9.37 2.45
C ARG A 112 -20.03 9.17 0.96
N VAL A 113 -20.18 10.22 0.16
CA VAL A 113 -19.89 10.19 -1.28
C VAL A 113 -18.40 9.94 -1.53
N MET A 114 -17.51 10.66 -0.84
CA MET A 114 -16.05 10.45 -0.92
C MET A 114 -15.68 9.01 -0.57
N SER A 115 -16.22 8.49 0.53
CA SER A 115 -16.04 7.10 0.96
C SER A 115 -16.48 6.10 -0.13
N THR A 116 -17.62 6.36 -0.76
CA THR A 116 -18.16 5.50 -1.84
C THR A 116 -17.26 5.54 -3.07
N ILE A 117 -16.73 6.70 -3.45
CA ILE A 117 -15.81 6.84 -4.58
C ILE A 117 -14.53 6.05 -4.33
N LEU A 118 -13.90 6.26 -3.16
CA LEU A 118 -12.64 5.61 -2.80
C LEU A 118 -12.78 4.10 -2.66
N GLN A 119 -13.90 3.61 -2.11
CA GLN A 119 -14.22 2.17 -2.05
C GLN A 119 -14.30 1.52 -3.44
N LYS A 120 -14.70 2.27 -4.46
CA LYS A 120 -14.81 1.79 -5.85
C LYS A 120 -13.54 2.02 -6.68
N ALA A 121 -12.58 2.79 -6.16
CA ALA A 121 -11.39 3.16 -6.90
C ALA A 121 -10.43 1.97 -7.07
N SER A 122 -10.33 1.09 -6.09
CA SER A 122 -9.47 -0.11 -6.18
C SER A 122 -10.21 -1.29 -6.82
N PRO A 123 -9.55 -2.07 -7.70
CA PRO A 123 -8.19 -1.90 -8.19
C PRO A 123 -8.06 -0.98 -9.42
N VAL A 124 -9.16 -0.40 -9.93
CA VAL A 124 -9.19 0.29 -11.25
C VAL A 124 -8.23 1.46 -11.38
N PHE A 125 -8.16 2.33 -10.35
CA PHE A 125 -7.35 3.54 -10.34
C PHE A 125 -6.16 3.45 -9.37
N SER A 126 -5.96 2.30 -8.72
CA SER A 126 -4.92 2.10 -7.73
C SER A 126 -3.72 1.40 -8.36
N THR A 127 -2.50 1.85 -8.02
CA THR A 127 -1.33 1.01 -8.26
C THR A 127 -1.36 -0.20 -7.30
N PRO A 128 -0.89 -1.37 -7.72
CA PRO A 128 -0.71 -2.50 -6.81
C PRO A 128 0.35 -2.17 -5.77
N LEU A 129 0.14 -2.61 -4.52
CA LEU A 129 1.13 -2.52 -3.46
C LEU A 129 2.28 -3.52 -3.69
N TYR A 130 1.98 -4.67 -4.29
CA TYR A 130 2.93 -5.72 -4.60
C TYR A 130 2.46 -6.52 -5.80
N ILE A 131 3.39 -6.96 -6.65
CA ILE A 131 3.14 -7.88 -7.76
C ILE A 131 4.12 -9.03 -7.62
N GLY A 132 3.66 -10.26 -7.85
CA GLY A 132 4.50 -11.43 -7.79
C GLY A 132 4.08 -12.53 -8.76
N VAL A 133 5.00 -13.47 -8.99
CA VAL A 133 4.77 -14.72 -9.73
C VAL A 133 4.83 -15.89 -8.76
N ALA A 134 4.04 -16.92 -9.03
CA ALA A 134 4.06 -18.17 -8.28
C ALA A 134 3.96 -19.37 -9.21
N THR A 135 4.56 -20.49 -8.82
CA THR A 135 4.30 -21.82 -9.42
C THR A 135 3.05 -22.47 -8.84
N ASN A 136 2.61 -22.01 -7.66
CA ASN A 136 1.36 -22.35 -7.01
C ASN A 136 0.84 -21.08 -6.33
N LEU A 137 -0.20 -20.47 -6.88
CA LEU A 137 -0.76 -19.21 -6.39
C LEU A 137 -1.28 -19.35 -4.96
N GLN A 138 -2.03 -20.42 -4.66
CA GLN A 138 -2.60 -20.65 -3.35
C GLN A 138 -1.55 -20.75 -2.24
N GLU A 139 -0.52 -21.59 -2.41
CA GLU A 139 0.57 -21.74 -1.45
C GLU A 139 1.28 -20.40 -1.22
N ARG A 140 1.55 -19.66 -2.30
CA ARG A 140 2.27 -18.39 -2.23
C ARG A 140 1.47 -17.32 -1.50
N LEU A 141 0.17 -17.19 -1.78
CA LEU A 141 -0.70 -16.23 -1.11
C LEU A 141 -0.90 -16.57 0.37
N ARG A 142 -1.07 -17.87 0.71
CA ARG A 142 -1.12 -18.33 2.10
C ARG A 142 0.16 -18.00 2.86
N LYS A 143 1.32 -18.17 2.23
CA LYS A 143 2.61 -17.80 2.82
C LYS A 143 2.69 -16.31 3.15
N HIS A 144 2.25 -15.44 2.23
CA HIS A 144 2.19 -13.99 2.50
C HIS A 144 1.27 -13.65 3.67
N ARG A 145 0.09 -14.28 3.74
CA ARG A 145 -0.85 -14.11 4.86
C ARG A 145 -0.25 -14.56 6.20
N LEU A 146 0.45 -15.69 6.20
CA LEU A 146 1.15 -16.22 7.38
C LEU A 146 2.28 -15.28 7.82
N ASP A 147 3.11 -14.84 6.88
CA ASP A 147 4.22 -13.91 7.14
C ASP A 147 3.70 -12.57 7.69
N TYR A 148 2.61 -12.05 7.14
CA TYR A 148 1.91 -10.88 7.69
C TYR A 148 1.47 -11.13 9.13
N THR A 149 0.73 -12.22 9.39
CA THR A 149 0.11 -12.47 10.70
C THR A 149 1.17 -12.55 11.79
N ARG A 150 2.25 -13.29 11.52
CA ARG A 150 3.40 -13.40 12.44
C ARG A 150 4.05 -12.05 12.72
N THR A 151 4.24 -11.23 11.70
CA THR A 151 4.85 -9.91 11.87
C THR A 151 3.93 -8.92 12.55
N HIS A 152 2.64 -8.96 12.26
CA HIS A 152 1.63 -8.15 12.92
C HIS A 152 1.56 -8.47 14.43
N ASP A 153 1.52 -9.77 14.77
CA ASP A 153 1.53 -10.21 16.17
C ASP A 153 2.82 -9.79 16.90
N TRP A 154 3.97 -9.91 16.24
CA TRP A 154 5.25 -9.43 16.77
C TRP A 154 5.24 -7.92 17.04
N LEU A 155 4.79 -7.12 16.07
CA LEU A 155 4.76 -5.67 16.17
C LEU A 155 3.77 -5.15 17.22
N ARG A 156 2.77 -5.95 17.60
CA ARG A 156 1.91 -5.63 18.75
C ARG A 156 2.68 -5.68 20.07
N GLU A 157 3.68 -6.56 20.17
CA GLU A 157 4.53 -6.72 21.35
C GLU A 157 5.78 -5.82 21.28
N HIS A 158 6.26 -5.50 20.07
CA HIS A 158 7.48 -4.73 19.79
C HIS A 158 7.22 -3.62 18.76
N PRO A 159 6.41 -2.59 19.09
CA PRO A 159 6.04 -1.53 18.14
C PRO A 159 7.24 -0.72 17.62
N GLU A 160 8.33 -0.65 18.37
CA GLU A 160 9.58 0.03 18.00
C GLU A 160 10.26 -0.58 16.77
N ASP A 161 9.99 -1.84 16.45
CA ASP A 161 10.56 -2.52 15.29
C ASP A 161 9.90 -2.12 13.97
N ALA A 162 8.77 -1.40 14.01
CA ALA A 162 7.94 -1.11 12.85
C ALA A 162 8.73 -0.43 11.72
N GLU A 163 9.51 0.61 12.02
CA GLU A 163 10.29 1.33 11.00
C GLU A 163 11.41 0.46 10.42
N THR A 164 12.07 -0.35 11.26
CA THR A 164 13.11 -1.28 10.80
C THR A 164 12.52 -2.32 9.83
N ILE A 165 11.36 -2.89 10.15
CA ILE A 165 10.69 -3.87 9.28
C ILE A 165 10.13 -3.20 8.04
N ARG A 166 9.65 -1.95 8.13
CA ARG A 166 9.17 -1.19 6.99
C ARG A 166 10.28 -1.02 5.95
N GLY A 167 11.48 -0.63 6.38
CA GLY A 167 12.66 -0.45 5.54
C GLY A 167 13.30 -1.75 5.04
N ARG A 168 13.34 -2.80 5.88
CA ARG A 168 14.16 -4.00 5.64
C ARG A 168 13.39 -5.32 5.61
N GLY A 169 12.06 -5.27 5.58
CA GLY A 169 11.21 -6.45 5.47
C GLY A 169 11.55 -7.28 4.22
N LYS A 170 11.61 -8.59 4.38
CA LYS A 170 12.07 -9.54 3.33
C LYS A 170 10.98 -9.92 2.34
N ASN A 171 9.72 -9.87 2.77
CA ASN A 171 8.56 -10.28 1.97
C ASN A 171 7.43 -9.25 2.09
N PHE A 172 6.43 -9.40 1.22
CA PHE A 172 5.27 -8.50 1.20
C PHE A 172 4.53 -8.50 2.54
N GLY A 173 4.27 -9.67 3.13
CA GLY A 173 3.52 -9.78 4.39
C GLY A 173 4.14 -8.95 5.53
N GLN A 174 5.46 -9.04 5.69
CA GLN A 174 6.22 -8.24 6.66
C GLN A 174 6.08 -6.73 6.42
N ARG A 175 6.23 -6.30 5.16
CA ARG A 175 6.18 -4.88 4.80
C ARG A 175 4.78 -4.30 4.93
N ALA A 176 3.75 -5.07 4.60
CA ALA A 176 2.35 -4.68 4.77
C ALA A 176 1.98 -4.55 6.26
N ALA A 177 2.44 -5.49 7.10
CA ALA A 177 2.25 -5.43 8.55
C ALA A 177 2.95 -4.21 9.17
N ALA A 178 4.20 -3.92 8.76
CA ALA A 178 4.96 -2.76 9.24
C ALA A 178 4.40 -1.39 8.81
N ARG A 179 3.49 -1.37 7.82
CA ARG A 179 2.69 -0.19 7.45
C ARG A 179 1.35 -0.11 8.16
N ASN A 180 1.05 -1.06 9.05
CA ASN A 180 -0.23 -1.13 9.77
C ASN A 180 -1.44 -1.11 8.81
N ILE A 181 -1.30 -1.82 7.68
CA ILE A 181 -2.42 -2.09 6.76
C ILE A 181 -3.17 -3.28 7.33
N ALA A 182 -4.45 -3.12 7.62
CA ALA A 182 -5.29 -4.21 8.12
C ALA A 182 -5.45 -5.31 7.05
N MET A 183 -5.32 -6.58 7.43
CA MET A 183 -5.39 -7.71 6.48
C MET A 183 -6.72 -7.74 5.74
N GLU A 184 -7.82 -7.39 6.40
CA GLU A 184 -9.15 -7.31 5.81
C GLU A 184 -9.27 -6.20 4.74
N HIS A 185 -8.34 -5.25 4.69
CA HIS A 185 -8.29 -4.23 3.64
C HIS A 185 -7.45 -4.68 2.45
N LEU A 186 -6.63 -5.73 2.60
CA LEU A 186 -5.79 -6.26 1.53
C LEU A 186 -6.60 -7.19 0.62
N GLU A 187 -6.48 -6.96 -0.68
CA GLU A 187 -7.13 -7.77 -1.70
C GLU A 187 -6.10 -8.38 -2.64
N ALA A 188 -6.13 -9.70 -2.79
CA ALA A 188 -5.35 -10.41 -3.78
C ALA A 188 -6.16 -10.55 -5.08
N TRP A 189 -5.50 -10.24 -6.20
CA TRP A 189 -6.00 -10.44 -7.56
C TRP A 189 -5.02 -11.36 -8.29
N VAL A 190 -5.54 -12.37 -8.99
CA VAL A 190 -4.72 -13.41 -9.63
C VAL A 190 -5.01 -13.50 -11.11
N ILE A 191 -3.97 -13.81 -11.88
CA ILE A 191 -4.06 -14.26 -13.27
C ILE A 191 -3.57 -15.70 -13.26
N ASP A 192 -4.51 -16.63 -13.39
CA ASP A 192 -4.23 -18.06 -13.52
C ASP A 192 -3.68 -18.34 -14.92
N LEU A 193 -2.57 -19.06 -15.01
CA LEU A 193 -1.93 -19.45 -16.27
C LEU A 193 -2.08 -20.94 -16.57
N ALA A 194 -2.95 -21.67 -15.84
CA ALA A 194 -3.20 -23.09 -16.08
C ALA A 194 -3.67 -23.36 -17.52
N ASP A 195 -4.56 -22.52 -18.04
CA ASP A 195 -5.16 -22.70 -19.36
C ASP A 195 -4.22 -22.34 -20.53
N GLU A 196 -3.09 -21.70 -20.23
CA GLU A 196 -2.08 -21.31 -21.22
C GLU A 196 -1.04 -22.42 -21.47
N GLU A 197 -1.08 -23.51 -20.69
CA GLU A 197 -0.19 -24.66 -20.87
C GLU A 197 -0.63 -25.51 -22.06
N ASN A 198 0.21 -25.57 -23.08
CA ASN A 198 -0.02 -26.37 -24.28
C ASN A 198 1.30 -26.92 -24.86
N ASP A 199 1.23 -27.64 -25.98
CA ASP A 199 2.39 -28.27 -26.62
C ASP A 199 3.47 -27.26 -27.05
N GLU A 200 3.10 -26.00 -27.30
CA GLU A 200 4.02 -24.90 -27.65
C GLU A 200 4.55 -24.15 -26.41
N ALA A 201 3.75 -24.07 -25.35
CA ALA A 201 4.02 -23.34 -24.12
C ALA A 201 4.24 -24.28 -22.93
N THR A 202 5.46 -24.83 -22.84
CA THR A 202 5.86 -25.64 -21.68
C THR A 202 5.78 -24.85 -20.36
N LYS A 203 5.61 -25.54 -19.23
CA LYS A 203 5.66 -24.93 -17.88
C LYS A 203 6.87 -24.01 -17.65
N LYS A 204 8.03 -24.38 -18.21
CA LYS A 204 9.26 -23.58 -18.12
C LYS A 204 9.13 -22.28 -18.91
N HIS A 205 8.53 -22.34 -20.10
CA HIS A 205 8.30 -21.15 -20.91
C HIS A 205 7.29 -20.21 -20.25
N LEU A 206 6.15 -20.73 -19.80
CA LEU A 206 5.13 -19.94 -19.07
C LEU A 206 5.72 -19.25 -17.84
N ARG A 207 6.55 -19.96 -17.07
CA ARG A 207 7.25 -19.38 -15.93
C ARG A 207 8.15 -18.21 -16.34
N ASN A 208 9.01 -18.39 -17.34
CA ASN A 208 9.91 -17.32 -17.80
C ASN A 208 9.15 -16.11 -18.34
N THR A 209 8.04 -16.36 -19.05
CA THR A 209 7.15 -15.31 -19.54
C THR A 209 6.48 -14.57 -18.39
N ALA A 210 6.00 -15.27 -17.37
CA ALA A 210 5.41 -14.67 -16.17
C ALA A 210 6.44 -13.84 -15.39
N GLU A 211 7.67 -14.34 -15.20
CA GLU A 211 8.77 -13.61 -14.55
C GLU A 211 9.15 -12.34 -15.35
N SER A 212 9.14 -12.42 -16.69
CA SER A 212 9.37 -11.26 -17.57
C SER A 212 8.22 -10.24 -17.48
N ALA A 213 6.98 -10.71 -17.43
CA ALA A 213 5.81 -9.86 -17.25
C ALA A 213 5.84 -9.17 -15.87
N GLU A 214 6.18 -9.88 -14.79
CA GLU A 214 6.37 -9.29 -13.45
C GLU A 214 7.39 -8.15 -13.49
N TRP A 215 8.55 -8.39 -14.12
CA TRP A 215 9.59 -7.37 -14.25
C TRP A 215 9.09 -6.12 -14.98
N LEU A 216 8.36 -6.28 -16.10
CA LEU A 216 7.75 -5.16 -16.83
C LEU A 216 6.72 -4.43 -15.96
N LEU A 217 5.83 -5.16 -15.29
CA LEU A 217 4.79 -4.59 -14.44
C LEU A 217 5.36 -3.85 -13.23
N HIS A 218 6.47 -4.33 -12.65
CA HIS A 218 7.20 -3.61 -11.60
C HIS A 218 7.71 -2.27 -12.11
N ARG A 219 8.19 -2.20 -13.36
CA ARG A 219 8.67 -0.95 -13.95
C ARG A 219 7.53 0.03 -14.27
N LEU A 220 6.39 -0.48 -14.72
CA LEU A 220 5.24 0.35 -15.07
C LEU A 220 4.53 0.92 -13.85
N TYR A 221 4.36 0.10 -12.80
CA TYR A 221 3.53 0.46 -11.65
C TYR A 221 4.31 0.83 -10.40
N SER A 222 5.61 0.47 -10.33
CA SER A 222 6.48 0.73 -9.17
C SER A 222 5.82 0.39 -7.83
N PRO A 223 5.39 -0.88 -7.63
CA PRO A 223 4.67 -1.28 -6.43
C PRO A 223 5.50 -1.01 -5.17
N ILE A 224 4.93 -0.26 -4.23
CA ILE A 224 5.66 0.31 -3.09
C ILE A 224 6.16 -0.72 -2.07
N LEU A 225 5.54 -1.92 -2.02
CA LEU A 225 5.99 -3.06 -1.21
C LEU A 225 6.74 -4.10 -2.05
N GLY A 226 6.97 -3.82 -3.33
CA GLY A 226 7.74 -4.63 -4.28
C GLY A 226 9.21 -4.76 -3.89
N ARG A 227 9.90 -5.75 -4.46
CA ARG A 227 11.35 -5.92 -4.22
C ARG A 227 12.10 -4.72 -4.81
N GLN A 228 12.95 -4.10 -4.00
CA GLN A 228 13.90 -3.07 -4.41
C GLN A 228 15.25 -3.72 -4.68
#